data_AF-A0A329S6Z7-F1
#
_entry.id   AF-A0A329S6Z7-F1
#
_cell.length_a   1.000
_cell.length_b   1.000
_cell.length_c   1.000
_cell.angle_alpha   90.00
_cell.angle_beta   90.00
_cell.angle_gamma   90.00
#
_symmetry.space_group_name_H-M   'P 1'
#
loop_
_entity.id
_entity.type
_entity.pdbx_description
1 polymer ?
#
loop_
_entity_poly.entity_id
_entity_poly.type
_entity_poly.pdbx_seq_one_letter_code
_entity_poly.pdbx_strand_id
1 'polypeptide(L)'
;MSEASSSPRSVSSSAPTSASGPRSSKHHGNQTFTNISAMDLLQTLPLTAAGRPVLFGNEVEIYSEEHIGLYDRTFKTSHLHGRCSVTTHRLFYMDETSSPPVAFFLPLEWITRITKEAGFLQRSAKVRMDITTRPQPQATSFLKLSFKDGGRDDFFNPLQASLKRKAWKDTQPSHLADRRLVKRQFNAADAGIAGIMRRQQEAQKETTELAATAFSDLANLMLKARDMVSLIERYVDTQKAVESTGEDGTTTSREDDINKLSSLMLDMGITSPVTRENSGAAYYEQLARQLAEYLSGHMPKNGGIMTLSDIYCMFNRARGVELVSPDDLYHAALLQKKLKLGYSVRKFPGGLIVLQTDSHREDKVAVRLAMMAQKSSSGYITSTDVSVEMHTSFPLAWEYLKVAEELGKLCRDETFEGTNFYPNKFEQFAQDTDVE
;
A
#
# COMPACT_ATOMS: atom_id res chain seq x y z
N MET A 1 45.62 -43.13 40.84
CA MET A 1 45.40 -41.88 40.09
C MET A 1 43.96 -41.95 39.59
N SER A 2 42.88 -41.79 40.39
CA SER A 2 42.48 -40.64 41.26
C SER A 2 42.64 -39.31 40.50
N GLU A 3 41.61 -38.49 40.23
CA GLU A 3 40.55 -37.87 41.07
C GLU A 3 39.28 -37.62 40.20
N ALA A 4 38.00 -37.66 40.61
CA ALA A 4 37.22 -37.25 41.80
C ALA A 4 36.76 -35.77 41.85
N SER A 5 35.48 -35.57 41.46
CA SER A 5 34.42 -34.66 41.97
C SER A 5 34.76 -33.60 43.04
N SER A 6 34.22 -32.37 42.88
CA SER A 6 33.69 -31.56 44.00
C SER A 6 32.86 -30.33 43.57
N SER A 7 31.63 -30.22 44.12
CA SER A 7 30.96 -28.95 44.50
C SER A 7 31.61 -28.40 45.80
N PRO A 8 31.41 -27.17 46.34
CA PRO A 8 30.13 -26.49 46.69
C PRO A 8 30.23 -24.93 46.52
N ARG A 9 29.37 -23.98 46.97
CA ARG A 9 28.89 -23.70 48.35
C ARG A 9 28.01 -22.43 48.36
N SER A 10 26.96 -22.43 49.16
CA SER A 10 26.14 -21.29 49.60
C SER A 10 26.53 -20.89 51.03
N VAL A 11 26.62 -19.60 51.38
CA VAL A 11 26.51 -19.12 52.78
C VAL A 11 25.89 -17.71 52.86
N SER A 12 25.01 -17.60 53.85
CA SER A 12 24.14 -16.53 54.37
C SER A 12 24.80 -15.28 54.98
N SER A 13 24.01 -14.20 55.16
CA SER A 13 24.22 -13.21 56.24
C SER A 13 22.89 -12.70 56.85
N SER A 14 22.87 -12.64 58.18
CA SER A 14 21.79 -12.29 59.12
C SER A 14 21.74 -10.79 59.52
N ALA A 15 20.57 -10.33 60.02
CA ALA A 15 20.12 -8.97 60.42
C ALA A 15 20.67 -8.46 61.81
N PRO A 16 20.13 -7.45 62.58
CA PRO A 16 19.09 -6.37 62.39
C PRO A 16 19.34 -4.97 63.10
N THR A 17 18.39 -3.99 62.93
CA THR A 17 17.94 -2.83 63.84
C THR A 17 18.92 -1.69 64.25
N SER A 18 18.58 -0.40 64.51
CA SER A 18 17.37 0.47 64.58
C SER A 18 17.75 1.99 64.79
N ALA A 19 16.75 2.91 64.64
CA ALA A 19 16.65 4.34 65.06
C ALA A 19 17.34 5.43 64.18
N SER A 20 16.81 6.64 63.90
CA SER A 20 15.64 7.46 64.31
C SER A 20 15.38 8.57 63.25
N GLY A 21 14.14 9.10 63.15
CA GLY A 21 13.72 10.14 62.16
C GLY A 21 14.25 11.57 62.41
N PRO A 22 13.87 12.58 61.58
CA PRO A 22 12.46 13.02 61.54
C PRO A 22 11.88 13.35 60.15
N ARG A 23 10.57 13.56 60.19
CA ARG A 23 9.59 13.83 59.13
C ARG A 23 10.01 14.93 58.13
N SER A 24 9.91 14.59 56.84
CA SER A 24 9.57 15.54 55.78
C SER A 24 8.47 14.90 54.93
N SER A 25 7.31 15.56 54.89
CA SER A 25 6.13 15.17 54.14
C SER A 25 6.45 15.18 52.64
N LYS A 26 6.66 14.00 52.04
CA LYS A 26 6.62 13.84 50.59
C LYS A 26 5.18 14.03 50.11
N HIS A 27 4.81 15.30 49.87
CA HIS A 27 3.78 15.61 48.89
C HIS A 27 4.16 14.91 47.59
N HIS A 28 3.47 13.82 47.26
CA HIS A 28 3.38 13.37 45.87
C HIS A 28 2.49 14.37 45.14
N GLY A 29 3.05 15.56 44.90
CA GLY A 29 2.42 16.53 44.01
C GLY A 29 2.38 15.91 42.62
N ASN A 30 1.18 15.75 42.07
CA ASN A 30 0.97 15.51 40.64
C ASN A 30 1.70 16.64 39.87
N GLN A 31 2.95 16.42 39.48
CA GLN A 31 3.70 17.39 38.70
C GLN A 31 3.05 17.46 37.32
N THR A 32 2.30 18.54 37.10
CA THR A 32 1.72 18.89 35.81
C THR A 32 2.62 19.95 35.20
N PHE A 33 3.27 19.60 34.09
CA PHE A 33 4.12 20.55 33.39
C PHE A 33 3.26 21.31 32.37
N THR A 34 3.23 22.62 32.53
CA THR A 34 2.53 23.53 31.60
C THR A 34 3.57 24.29 30.78
N ASN A 35 3.25 24.62 29.53
CA ASN A 35 4.13 25.38 28.62
C ASN A 35 5.40 24.65 28.14
N ILE A 36 5.40 23.32 28.07
CA ILE A 36 6.46 22.57 27.39
C ILE A 36 6.35 22.78 25.86
N SER A 37 7.47 22.68 25.14
CA SER A 37 7.45 22.65 23.67
C SER A 37 6.55 21.50 23.19
N ALA A 38 5.72 21.76 22.18
CA ALA A 38 4.95 20.71 21.55
C ALA A 38 5.88 19.68 20.87
N MET A 39 7.08 20.09 20.46
CA MET A 39 8.06 19.20 19.84
C MET A 39 8.58 18.14 20.82
N ASP A 40 8.71 18.47 22.10
CA ASP A 40 9.14 17.52 23.15
C ASP A 40 8.08 16.43 23.42
N LEU A 41 6.82 16.67 23.00
CA LEU A 41 5.72 15.72 23.13
C LEU A 41 5.55 14.83 21.90
N LEU A 42 6.17 15.19 20.78
CA LEU A 42 6.15 14.38 19.56
C LEU A 42 7.06 13.16 19.74
N GLN A 43 6.57 12.00 19.35
CA GLN A 43 7.33 10.75 19.42
C GLN A 43 7.94 10.44 18.05
N THR A 44 9.11 9.81 18.03
CA THR A 44 9.76 9.40 16.78
C THR A 44 8.92 8.34 16.09
N LEU A 45 8.56 8.58 14.83
CA LEU A 45 7.82 7.62 14.00
C LEU A 45 8.79 6.63 13.35
N PRO A 46 8.73 5.33 13.70
CA PRO A 46 9.51 4.33 13.00
C PRO A 46 9.10 4.26 11.53
N LEU A 47 10.10 4.28 10.65
CA LEU A 47 9.94 4.16 9.21
C LEU A 47 10.47 2.82 8.73
N THR A 48 9.88 2.29 7.66
CA THR A 48 10.44 1.15 6.91
C THR A 48 11.69 1.59 6.13
N ALA A 49 12.42 0.64 5.55
CA ALA A 49 13.58 0.93 4.68
C ALA A 49 13.23 1.83 3.48
N ALA A 50 11.95 1.88 3.07
CA ALA A 50 11.44 2.74 2.01
C ALA A 50 10.88 4.09 2.53
N GLY A 51 11.18 4.46 3.78
CA GLY A 51 10.75 5.73 4.37
C GLY A 51 9.27 5.81 4.76
N ARG A 52 8.51 4.71 4.71
CA ARG A 52 7.07 4.71 5.04
C ARG A 52 6.81 4.53 6.55
N PRO A 53 5.79 5.19 7.12
CA PRO A 53 5.35 4.94 8.51
C PRO A 53 5.05 3.48 8.79
N VAL A 54 5.59 2.95 9.88
CA VAL A 54 5.20 1.62 10.38
C VAL A 54 3.90 1.75 11.17
N LEU A 55 2.82 1.14 10.66
CA LEU A 55 1.49 1.12 11.27
C LEU A 55 1.36 0.00 12.31
N PHE A 56 0.51 0.18 13.32
CA PHE A 56 0.08 -0.92 14.20
C PHE A 56 -0.90 -1.86 13.47
N GLY A 57 -1.07 -3.09 13.97
CA GLY A 57 -1.79 -4.15 13.24
C GLY A 57 -3.25 -3.85 12.84
N ASN A 58 -3.95 -3.00 13.60
CA ASN A 58 -5.30 -2.52 13.30
C ASN A 58 -5.34 -1.01 12.96
N GLU A 59 -4.18 -0.40 12.74
CA GLU A 59 -4.08 1.02 12.41
C GLU A 59 -4.18 1.21 10.89
N VAL A 60 -5.05 2.14 10.49
CA VAL A 60 -5.32 2.44 9.07
C VAL A 60 -5.18 3.93 8.88
N GLU A 61 -4.52 4.35 7.79
CA GLU A 61 -4.45 5.74 7.38
C GLU A 61 -5.80 6.19 6.80
N ILE A 62 -6.32 7.31 7.29
CA ILE A 62 -7.65 7.84 6.96
C ILE A 62 -7.54 8.96 5.93
N TYR A 63 -6.56 9.84 6.11
CA TYR A 63 -6.36 11.01 5.25
C TYR A 63 -4.92 11.52 5.39
N SER A 64 -4.37 12.09 4.32
CA SER A 64 -3.04 12.72 4.32
C SER A 64 -3.08 14.01 3.52
N GLU A 65 -2.28 15.00 3.96
CA GLU A 65 -2.13 16.28 3.29
C GLU A 65 -0.64 16.69 3.24
N GLU A 66 -0.22 17.28 2.13
CA GLU A 66 1.17 17.71 1.91
C GLU A 66 1.34 19.22 2.10
N HIS A 67 2.60 19.70 2.03
CA HIS A 67 2.95 21.12 2.18
C HIS A 67 2.47 21.76 3.50
N ILE A 68 2.42 20.95 4.56
CA ILE A 68 2.00 21.37 5.89
C ILE A 68 3.17 21.93 6.67
N GLY A 69 3.01 23.15 7.18
CA GLY A 69 3.97 23.74 8.10
C GLY A 69 3.64 23.45 9.57
N LEU A 70 4.65 23.11 10.35
CA LEU A 70 4.54 22.78 11.77
C LEU A 70 4.90 23.98 12.65
N TYR A 71 4.06 24.26 13.64
CA TYR A 71 4.28 25.31 14.63
C TYR A 71 4.33 24.70 16.03
N ASP A 72 5.42 24.96 16.75
CA ASP A 72 5.47 24.77 18.19
C ASP A 72 4.78 25.96 18.85
N ARG A 73 3.54 25.73 19.30
CA ARG A 73 2.68 26.75 19.88
C ARG A 73 2.48 27.93 18.92
N THR A 74 3.10 29.07 19.21
CA THR A 74 3.05 30.29 18.39
C THR A 74 4.26 30.44 17.48
N PHE A 75 5.31 29.65 17.70
CA PHE A 75 6.56 29.75 16.97
C PHE A 75 6.55 28.81 15.76
N LYS A 76 6.93 29.37 14.61
CA LYS A 76 7.09 28.61 13.37
C LYS A 76 8.36 27.75 13.49
N THR A 77 8.25 26.45 13.26
CA THR A 77 9.42 25.56 13.29
C THR A 77 10.18 25.59 11.97
N SER A 78 11.30 24.89 11.88
CA SER A 78 12.02 24.64 10.61
C SER A 78 11.24 23.76 9.64
N HIS A 79 10.21 23.05 10.11
CA HIS A 79 9.44 22.10 9.30
C HIS A 79 8.27 22.81 8.63
N LEU A 80 8.44 23.22 7.38
CA LEU A 80 7.48 24.07 6.66
C LEU A 80 6.75 23.40 5.51
N HIS A 81 7.27 22.26 5.08
CA HIS A 81 6.83 21.53 3.89
C HIS A 81 6.73 20.04 4.19
N GLY A 82 6.12 19.70 5.33
CA GLY A 82 5.91 18.31 5.72
C GLY A 82 4.60 17.74 5.20
N ARG A 83 4.50 16.40 5.21
CA ARG A 83 3.27 15.65 5.03
C ARG A 83 2.68 15.30 6.39
N CYS A 84 1.39 15.59 6.58
CA CYS A 84 0.67 15.23 7.79
C CYS A 84 -0.40 14.19 7.48
N SER A 85 -0.37 13.06 8.17
CA SER A 85 -1.34 11.96 7.99
C SER A 85 -2.14 11.70 9.26
N VAL A 86 -3.44 11.50 9.11
CA VAL A 86 -4.34 11.07 10.18
C VAL A 86 -4.58 9.57 10.02
N THR A 87 -4.29 8.79 11.06
CA THR A 87 -4.66 7.37 11.13
C THR A 87 -5.80 7.14 12.11
N THR A 88 -6.24 5.90 12.25
CA THR A 88 -7.21 5.51 13.29
C THR A 88 -6.67 5.68 14.72
N HIS A 89 -5.35 5.82 14.93
CA HIS A 89 -4.72 5.85 16.26
C HIS A 89 -3.81 7.05 16.50
N ARG A 90 -3.15 7.56 15.47
CA ARG A 90 -2.06 8.53 15.56
C ARG A 90 -2.17 9.61 14.47
N LEU A 91 -1.55 10.75 14.74
CA LEU A 91 -1.30 11.81 13.79
C LEU A 91 0.18 11.76 13.43
N PHE A 92 0.53 11.57 12.16
CA PHE A 92 1.89 11.58 11.68
C PHE A 92 2.27 12.93 11.10
N TYR A 93 3.52 13.30 11.26
CA TYR A 93 4.14 14.41 10.57
C TYR A 93 5.50 13.98 10.06
N MET A 94 5.72 14.08 8.75
CA MET A 94 6.97 13.71 8.10
C MET A 94 7.49 14.91 7.31
N ASP A 95 8.78 15.19 7.42
CA ASP A 95 9.44 16.20 6.61
C ASP A 95 10.70 15.57 6.00
N GLU A 96 10.57 15.19 4.74
CA GLU A 96 11.64 14.58 3.94
C GLU A 96 12.60 15.64 3.38
N THR A 97 12.23 16.92 3.45
CA THR A 97 13.05 18.04 2.97
C THR A 97 14.13 18.47 3.98
N SER A 98 13.99 18.07 5.25
CA SER A 98 15.00 18.31 6.27
C SER A 98 16.15 17.29 6.16
N SER A 99 17.37 17.72 6.50
CA SER A 99 18.55 16.84 6.59
C SER A 99 19.05 16.80 8.04
N PRO A 100 18.87 15.70 8.79
CA PRO A 100 18.24 14.44 8.37
C PRO A 100 16.71 14.53 8.26
N PRO A 101 16.06 13.61 7.51
CA PRO A 101 14.60 13.52 7.45
C PRO A 101 14.02 13.31 8.84
N VAL A 102 12.97 14.04 9.18
CA VAL A 102 12.26 13.84 10.45
C VAL A 102 10.91 13.18 10.23
N ALA A 103 10.57 12.26 11.12
CA ALA A 103 9.27 11.63 11.16
C ALA A 103 8.81 11.54 12.61
N PHE A 104 7.66 12.14 12.87
CA PHE A 104 7.06 12.25 14.18
C PHE A 104 5.64 11.70 14.19
N PHE A 105 5.19 11.26 15.35
CA PHE A 105 3.79 10.99 15.59
C PHE A 105 3.30 11.57 16.92
N LEU A 106 2.01 11.84 16.95
CA LEU A 106 1.27 12.23 18.13
C LEU A 106 0.08 11.27 18.30
N PRO A 107 -0.04 10.55 19.44
CA PRO A 107 -1.24 9.74 19.71
C PRO A 107 -2.49 10.60 19.65
N LEU A 108 -3.51 10.17 18.89
CA LEU A 108 -4.79 10.90 18.83
C LEU A 108 -5.47 10.96 20.20
N GLU A 109 -5.18 9.99 21.08
CA GLU A 109 -5.64 10.01 22.47
C GLU A 109 -5.19 11.26 23.25
N TRP A 110 -4.03 11.82 22.90
CA TRP A 110 -3.48 12.99 23.59
C TRP A 110 -4.08 14.30 23.09
N ILE A 111 -4.78 14.31 21.97
CA ILE A 111 -5.42 15.50 21.41
C ILE A 111 -6.74 15.74 22.14
N THR A 112 -6.77 16.80 22.95
CA THR A 112 -7.94 17.15 23.77
C THR A 112 -8.94 18.04 23.03
N ARG A 113 -8.43 18.94 22.18
CA ARG A 113 -9.24 19.89 21.43
C ARG A 113 -8.56 20.26 20.13
N ILE A 114 -9.36 20.46 19.08
CA ILE A 114 -8.91 21.01 17.82
C ILE A 114 -9.72 22.28 17.47
N THR A 115 -9.07 23.29 16.91
CA THR A 115 -9.72 24.53 16.47
C THR A 115 -9.21 24.98 15.10
N LYS A 116 -10.10 25.60 14.32
CA LYS A 116 -9.76 26.22 13.04
C LYS A 116 -9.34 27.66 13.27
N GLU A 117 -8.21 28.06 12.72
CA GLU A 117 -7.80 29.46 12.60
C GLU A 117 -7.88 29.86 11.12
N ALA A 118 -8.61 30.94 10.83
CA ALA A 118 -8.73 31.45 9.47
C ALA A 118 -7.42 32.09 9.00
N GLY A 119 -7.07 31.86 7.74
CA GLY A 119 -6.04 32.62 7.05
C GLY A 119 -6.61 33.97 6.58
N PHE A 120 -5.80 35.02 6.58
CA PHE A 120 -6.15 36.31 6.01
C PHE A 120 -4.90 36.99 5.44
N LEU A 121 -4.98 37.47 4.19
CA LEU A 121 -3.85 38.03 3.45
C LEU A 121 -2.64 37.06 3.46
N GLN A 122 -1.48 37.51 3.96
CA GLN A 122 -0.25 36.71 4.03
C GLN A 122 -0.22 35.67 5.16
N ARG A 123 -1.30 35.52 5.95
CA ARG A 123 -1.38 34.51 7.01
C ARG A 123 -2.06 33.24 6.49
N SER A 124 -1.34 32.12 6.51
CA SER A 124 -1.89 30.79 6.24
C SER A 124 -2.98 30.40 7.24
N ALA A 125 -3.98 29.66 6.76
CA ALA A 125 -4.99 29.04 7.60
C ALA A 125 -4.33 27.94 8.47
N LYS A 126 -4.83 27.72 9.70
CA LYS A 126 -4.20 26.77 10.62
C LYS A 126 -5.21 25.88 11.32
N VAL A 127 -4.78 24.68 11.67
CA VAL A 127 -5.46 23.81 12.64
C VAL A 127 -4.62 23.80 13.90
N ARG A 128 -5.18 24.30 15.01
CA ARG A 128 -4.57 24.22 16.34
C ARG A 128 -5.06 22.96 17.04
N MET A 129 -4.15 22.25 17.70
CA MET A 129 -4.42 21.04 18.46
C MET A 129 -3.86 21.21 19.87
N ASP A 130 -4.73 21.19 20.88
CA ASP A 130 -4.33 21.23 22.28
C ASP A 130 -4.04 19.79 22.78
N ILE A 131 -2.85 19.57 23.31
CA ILE A 131 -2.26 18.26 23.64
C ILE A 131 -2.17 18.10 25.14
N THR A 132 -2.52 16.92 25.65
CA THR A 132 -2.29 16.51 27.05
C THR A 132 -1.82 15.07 27.11
N THR A 133 -0.60 14.84 27.59
CA THR A 133 -0.03 13.49 27.66
C THR A 133 -0.72 12.62 28.72
N ARG A 134 -0.78 11.30 28.46
CA ARG A 134 -1.24 10.27 29.41
C ARG A 134 -0.38 9.01 29.27
N PRO A 135 -0.02 8.30 30.36
CA PRO A 135 -0.28 8.58 31.78
C PRO A 135 0.76 9.55 32.41
N GLN A 136 0.67 9.82 33.72
CA GLN A 136 1.46 10.85 34.43
C GLN A 136 2.99 10.71 34.26
N PRO A 137 3.76 11.83 34.26
CA PRO A 137 3.34 13.21 34.52
C PRO A 137 2.58 13.85 33.35
N GLN A 138 1.54 14.62 33.66
CA GLN A 138 0.71 15.28 32.65
C GLN A 138 1.46 16.51 32.12
N ALA A 139 1.76 16.51 30.83
CA ALA A 139 2.29 17.65 30.11
C ALA A 139 1.21 18.24 29.22
N THR A 140 1.04 19.55 29.26
CA THR A 140 0.08 20.28 28.39
C THR A 140 0.83 21.21 27.46
N SER A 141 0.48 21.16 26.17
CA SER A 141 0.99 22.05 25.14
C SER A 141 -0.02 22.17 24.00
N PHE A 142 0.31 22.92 22.96
CA PHE A 142 -0.47 22.95 21.74
C PHE A 142 0.42 23.06 20.51
N LEU A 143 0.02 22.36 19.45
CA LEU A 143 0.67 22.34 18.15
C LEU A 143 -0.24 23.05 17.14
N LYS A 144 0.33 23.70 16.12
CA LYS A 144 -0.47 24.12 14.96
C LYS A 144 0.09 23.55 13.66
N LEU A 145 -0.82 23.13 12.80
CA LEU A 145 -0.56 22.78 11.41
C LEU A 145 -0.99 23.96 10.55
N SER A 146 -0.13 24.40 9.65
CA SER A 146 -0.37 25.54 8.77
C SER A 146 -0.50 25.09 7.33
N PHE A 147 -1.57 25.57 6.70
CA PHE A 147 -2.03 25.20 5.37
C PHE A 147 -1.87 26.43 4.48
N LYS A 148 -0.80 26.49 3.70
CA LYS A 148 -0.53 27.61 2.78
C LYS A 148 -1.32 27.46 1.47
N ASP A 149 -1.46 26.23 1.00
CA ASP A 149 -1.96 25.94 -0.35
C ASP A 149 -3.44 25.52 -0.36
N GLY A 150 -4.15 25.66 0.77
CA GLY A 150 -5.51 25.15 0.95
C GLY A 150 -5.56 23.85 1.73
N GLY A 151 -6.68 23.12 1.69
CA GLY A 151 -6.82 21.79 2.33
C GLY A 151 -7.05 21.78 3.85
N ARG A 152 -7.09 22.94 4.53
CA ARG A 152 -7.32 22.99 6.00
C ARG A 152 -8.61 22.27 6.40
N ASP A 153 -9.70 22.56 5.69
CA ASP A 153 -11.01 22.01 6.05
C ASP A 153 -11.15 20.54 5.65
N ASP A 154 -10.55 20.17 4.52
CA ASP A 154 -10.46 18.79 4.04
C ASP A 154 -9.64 17.92 4.98
N PHE A 155 -8.59 18.46 5.62
CA PHE A 155 -7.84 17.79 6.68
C PHE A 155 -8.56 17.80 8.04
N PHE A 156 -9.22 18.91 8.39
CA PHE A 156 -9.86 19.06 9.70
C PHE A 156 -11.04 18.09 9.88
N ASN A 157 -11.84 17.86 8.84
CA ASN A 157 -13.05 17.04 8.96
C ASN A 157 -12.73 15.55 9.26
N PRO A 158 -11.80 14.88 8.56
CA PRO A 158 -11.32 13.53 8.89
C PRO A 158 -10.65 13.46 10.27
N LEU A 159 -9.85 14.46 10.65
CA LEU A 159 -9.25 14.51 11.98
C LEU A 159 -10.33 14.59 13.07
N GLN A 160 -11.33 15.46 12.89
CA GLN A 160 -12.44 15.59 13.82
C GLN A 160 -13.27 14.30 13.92
N ALA A 161 -13.55 13.65 12.79
CA ALA A 161 -14.26 12.37 12.75
C ALA A 161 -13.47 11.28 13.49
N SER A 162 -12.16 11.22 13.29
CA SER A 162 -11.25 10.26 13.95
C SER A 162 -11.22 10.48 15.46
N LEU A 163 -11.14 11.74 15.91
CA LEU A 163 -11.17 12.10 17.32
C LEU A 163 -12.50 11.79 18.02
N LYS A 164 -13.62 11.86 17.27
CA LYS A 164 -14.95 11.46 17.76
C LYS A 164 -15.08 9.93 17.83
N ARG A 165 -14.59 9.21 16.83
CA ARG A 165 -14.65 7.74 16.75
C ARG A 165 -13.83 7.07 17.84
N LYS A 166 -12.66 7.63 18.19
CA LYS A 166 -11.75 7.08 19.22
C LYS A 166 -11.43 5.59 18.99
N ALA A 167 -11.16 5.21 17.75
CA ALA A 167 -10.92 3.82 17.36
C ALA A 167 -9.77 3.16 18.16
N TRP A 168 -8.82 3.95 18.66
CA TRP A 168 -7.75 3.48 19.55
C TRP A 168 -8.23 2.96 20.92
N LYS A 169 -9.49 3.18 21.30
CA LYS A 169 -10.11 2.59 22.49
C LYS A 169 -10.80 1.25 22.20
N ASP A 170 -11.11 0.97 20.94
CA ASP A 170 -11.68 -0.31 20.53
C ASP A 170 -10.55 -1.34 20.48
N THR A 171 -10.29 -1.95 21.63
CA THR A 171 -9.42 -3.14 21.76
C THR A 171 -10.11 -4.43 21.33
N GLN A 172 -11.37 -4.35 20.87
CA GLN A 172 -12.08 -5.50 20.32
C GLN A 172 -11.48 -5.82 18.95
N PRO A 173 -10.80 -6.96 18.77
CA PRO A 173 -10.53 -7.46 17.43
C PRO A 173 -11.87 -7.54 16.71
N SER A 174 -11.95 -6.99 15.50
CA SER A 174 -13.12 -7.10 14.65
C SER A 174 -13.68 -8.52 14.72
N HIS A 175 -14.94 -8.68 15.14
CA HIS A 175 -15.63 -9.96 15.31
C HIS A 175 -15.61 -10.87 14.06
N LEU A 176 -15.18 -10.34 12.90
CA LEU A 176 -14.99 -11.04 11.65
C LEU A 176 -13.64 -11.79 11.53
N ALA A 177 -12.61 -11.37 12.27
CA ALA A 177 -11.25 -11.88 12.12
C ALA A 177 -10.94 -13.14 12.96
N ASP A 178 -11.65 -13.37 14.06
CA ASP A 178 -11.17 -14.29 15.12
C ASP A 178 -12.14 -15.42 15.54
N ARG A 179 -13.00 -15.91 14.63
CA ARG A 179 -13.83 -17.11 14.90
C ARG A 179 -13.06 -18.43 14.87
N ARG A 180 -11.76 -18.43 14.53
CA ARG A 180 -10.94 -19.66 14.48
C ARG A 180 -10.32 -20.06 15.82
N LEU A 181 -10.33 -19.20 16.86
CA LEU A 181 -9.57 -19.45 18.10
C LEU A 181 -10.33 -19.24 19.43
N VAL A 182 -11.67 -19.29 19.44
CA VAL A 182 -12.40 -19.26 20.74
C VAL A 182 -12.54 -20.68 21.31
N LYS A 183 -11.67 -21.01 22.27
CA LYS A 183 -11.80 -22.21 23.12
C LYS A 183 -13.02 -22.03 24.04
N ARG A 184 -14.20 -22.50 23.61
CA ARG A 184 -15.45 -22.39 24.40
C ARG A 184 -15.47 -23.42 25.54
N GLN A 185 -15.88 -22.96 26.73
CA GLN A 185 -16.09 -23.80 27.92
C GLN A 185 -17.18 -24.85 27.65
N PHE A 186 -16.91 -26.09 28.05
CA PHE A 186 -17.80 -27.24 27.85
C PHE A 186 -18.92 -27.22 28.88
N ASN A 187 -20.18 -27.13 28.43
CA ASN A 187 -21.37 -27.30 29.26
C ASN A 187 -21.96 -28.70 29.05
N ALA A 188 -22.18 -29.44 30.15
CA ALA A 188 -22.69 -30.82 30.10
C ALA A 188 -24.15 -30.92 29.61
N ALA A 189 -24.93 -29.84 29.69
CA ALA A 189 -26.30 -29.76 29.18
C ALA A 189 -26.37 -29.86 27.63
N ASP A 190 -25.25 -29.63 26.94
CA ASP A 190 -25.14 -29.71 25.48
C ASP A 190 -24.55 -31.05 24.99
N ALA A 191 -24.26 -32.00 25.89
CA ALA A 191 -23.65 -33.28 25.54
C ALA A 191 -24.68 -34.26 24.93
N GLY A 192 -24.35 -34.83 23.76
CA GLY A 192 -25.17 -35.85 23.07
C GLY A 192 -25.68 -35.42 21.68
N ILE A 193 -26.20 -36.38 20.91
CA ILE A 193 -26.66 -36.18 19.52
C ILE A 193 -27.78 -35.13 19.44
N ALA A 194 -28.70 -35.10 20.42
CA ALA A 194 -29.75 -34.10 20.51
C ALA A 194 -29.22 -32.68 20.76
N GLY A 195 -28.16 -32.53 21.58
CA GLY A 195 -27.50 -31.25 21.83
C GLY A 195 -26.68 -30.76 20.63
N ILE A 196 -26.12 -31.67 19.82
CA ILE A 196 -25.45 -31.35 18.56
C ILE A 196 -26.47 -30.89 17.51
N MET A 197 -27.61 -31.58 17.39
CA MET A 197 -28.65 -31.25 16.43
C MET A 197 -29.28 -29.88 16.72
N ARG A 198 -29.56 -29.58 18.00
CA ARG A 198 -30.04 -28.26 18.43
C ARG A 198 -29.01 -27.16 18.15
N ARG A 199 -27.72 -27.41 18.43
CA ARG A 199 -26.63 -26.46 18.13
C ARG A 199 -26.46 -26.20 16.64
N GLN A 200 -26.58 -27.24 15.81
CA GLN A 200 -26.51 -27.07 14.36
C GLN A 200 -27.69 -26.25 13.84
N GLN A 201 -28.88 -26.47 14.38
CA GLN A 201 -30.09 -25.75 13.97
C GLN A 201 -30.12 -24.30 14.47
N GLU A 202 -29.69 -24.03 15.70
CA GLU A 202 -29.55 -22.67 16.25
C GLU A 202 -28.45 -21.89 15.53
N ALA A 203 -27.30 -22.52 15.24
CA ALA A 203 -26.25 -21.89 14.44
C ALA A 203 -26.70 -21.61 13.00
N GLN A 204 -27.45 -22.54 12.37
CA GLN A 204 -28.05 -22.28 11.07
C GLN A 204 -29.01 -21.10 11.12
N LYS A 205 -29.91 -21.06 12.10
CA LYS A 205 -30.87 -19.96 12.27
C LYS A 205 -30.18 -18.61 12.46
N GLU A 206 -29.18 -18.55 13.35
CA GLU A 206 -28.40 -17.34 13.60
C GLU A 206 -27.64 -16.89 12.34
N THR A 207 -27.03 -17.81 11.59
CA THR A 207 -26.39 -17.48 10.32
C THR A 207 -27.38 -16.99 9.26
N THR A 208 -28.60 -17.54 9.22
CA THR A 208 -29.63 -17.09 8.27
C THR A 208 -30.21 -15.73 8.65
N GLU A 209 -30.39 -15.42 9.93
CA GLU A 209 -30.89 -14.12 10.39
C GLU A 209 -29.83 -13.02 10.19
N LEU A 210 -28.57 -13.32 10.50
CA LEU A 210 -27.45 -12.42 10.21
C LEU A 210 -27.29 -12.19 8.70
N ALA A 211 -27.42 -13.24 7.89
CA ALA A 211 -27.39 -13.12 6.43
C ALA A 211 -28.56 -12.28 5.92
N ALA A 212 -29.78 -12.50 6.41
CA ALA A 212 -30.97 -11.74 6.01
C ALA A 212 -30.83 -10.25 6.35
N THR A 213 -30.30 -9.94 7.54
CA THR A 213 -30.04 -8.56 7.97
C THR A 213 -28.96 -7.92 7.10
N ALA A 214 -27.86 -8.63 6.84
CA ALA A 214 -26.80 -8.16 5.95
C ALA A 214 -27.27 -7.94 4.50
N PHE A 215 -28.14 -8.80 3.97
CA PHE A 215 -28.73 -8.63 2.64
C PHE A 215 -29.71 -7.46 2.57
N SER A 216 -30.51 -7.24 3.62
CA SER A 216 -31.38 -6.06 3.72
C SER A 216 -30.56 -4.76 3.75
N ASP A 217 -29.48 -4.72 4.52
CA ASP A 217 -28.61 -3.55 4.59
C ASP A 217 -27.86 -3.30 3.28
N LEU A 218 -27.40 -4.36 2.61
CA LEU A 218 -26.83 -4.29 1.27
C LEU A 218 -27.88 -3.74 0.27
N ALA A 219 -29.11 -4.24 0.29
CA ALA A 219 -30.17 -3.75 -0.58
C ALA A 219 -30.48 -2.27 -0.34
N ASN A 220 -30.55 -1.83 0.91
CA ASN A 220 -30.73 -0.42 1.27
C ASN A 220 -29.54 0.45 0.83
N LEU A 221 -28.31 -0.06 0.97
CA LEU A 221 -27.10 0.61 0.47
C LEU A 221 -27.14 0.75 -1.06
N MET A 222 -27.53 -0.30 -1.78
CA MET A 222 -27.63 -0.28 -3.25
C MET A 222 -28.73 0.66 -3.74
N LEU A 223 -29.86 0.76 -3.03
CA LEU A 223 -30.91 1.74 -3.33
C LEU A 223 -30.38 3.18 -3.20
N LYS A 224 -29.66 3.48 -2.11
CA LYS A 224 -29.05 4.81 -1.92
C LYS A 224 -27.95 5.11 -2.94
N ALA A 225 -27.13 4.11 -3.28
CA ALA A 225 -26.09 4.24 -4.29
C ALA A 225 -26.71 4.50 -5.67
N ARG A 226 -27.78 3.79 -6.05
CA ARG A 226 -28.51 4.00 -7.30
C ARG A 226 -29.09 5.42 -7.38
N ASP A 227 -29.68 5.92 -6.29
CA ASP A 227 -30.24 7.27 -6.27
C ASP A 227 -29.14 8.33 -6.45
N MET A 228 -27.96 8.15 -5.81
CA MET A 228 -26.79 9.00 -6.05
C MET A 228 -26.29 8.92 -7.50
N VAL A 229 -26.18 7.71 -8.09
CA VAL A 229 -25.78 7.53 -9.49
C VAL A 229 -26.73 8.28 -10.43
N SER A 230 -28.05 8.18 -10.20
CA SER A 230 -29.04 8.87 -11.03
C SER A 230 -28.97 10.40 -10.93
N LEU A 231 -28.60 10.93 -9.75
CA LEU A 231 -28.35 12.36 -9.56
C LEU A 231 -27.12 12.82 -10.35
N ILE A 232 -26.07 12.00 -10.34
CA ILE A 232 -24.82 12.27 -11.07
C ILE A 232 -25.04 12.21 -12.58
N GLU A 233 -25.74 11.19 -13.10
CA GLU A 233 -26.09 11.07 -14.52
C GLU A 233 -26.89 12.30 -14.99
N ARG A 234 -27.92 12.71 -14.23
CA ARG A 234 -28.69 13.91 -14.52
C ARG A 234 -27.82 15.16 -14.51
N TYR A 235 -26.90 15.30 -13.55
CA TYR A 235 -26.00 16.43 -13.49
C TYR A 235 -25.07 16.48 -14.72
N VAL A 236 -24.49 15.35 -15.11
CA VAL A 236 -23.65 15.22 -16.32
C VAL A 236 -24.45 15.54 -17.58
N ASP A 237 -25.68 15.02 -17.72
CA ASP A 237 -26.54 15.27 -18.87
C ASP A 237 -26.97 16.75 -18.96
N THR A 238 -27.31 17.37 -17.82
CA THR A 238 -27.60 18.81 -17.79
C THR A 238 -26.38 19.66 -18.16
N GLN A 239 -25.17 19.25 -17.79
CA GLN A 239 -23.96 19.98 -18.17
C GLN A 239 -23.60 19.80 -19.65
N LYS A 240 -23.69 18.59 -20.21
CA LYS A 240 -23.53 18.35 -21.65
C LYS A 240 -24.57 19.10 -22.49
N ALA A 241 -25.79 19.23 -21.99
CA ALA A 241 -26.82 20.04 -22.64
C ALA A 241 -26.46 21.53 -22.65
N VAL A 242 -25.80 22.05 -21.60
CA VAL A 242 -25.35 23.44 -21.52
C VAL A 242 -24.14 23.73 -22.42
N GLU A 243 -23.30 22.73 -22.72
CA GLU A 243 -22.22 22.84 -23.72
C GLU A 243 -22.75 23.07 -25.15
N SER A 244 -24.00 22.68 -25.45
CA SER A 244 -24.60 22.84 -26.78
C SER A 244 -25.16 24.24 -27.09
N THR A 245 -25.20 25.13 -26.10
CA THR A 245 -25.62 26.53 -26.24
C THR A 245 -24.53 27.44 -25.67
N GLY A 246 -23.57 27.83 -26.51
CA GLY A 246 -22.44 28.66 -26.09
C GLY A 246 -22.82 30.11 -25.75
N GLU A 247 -22.21 30.66 -24.69
CA GLU A 247 -21.37 31.87 -24.71
C GLU A 247 -20.83 32.23 -23.31
N ASP A 248 -19.53 32.58 -23.29
CA ASP A 248 -18.70 33.39 -22.39
C ASP A 248 -18.65 33.22 -20.86
N GLY A 249 -17.41 33.04 -20.35
CA GLY A 249 -16.91 33.86 -19.24
C GLY A 249 -16.46 33.22 -17.92
N THR A 250 -16.38 31.89 -17.76
CA THR A 250 -15.92 31.30 -16.46
C THR A 250 -15.33 29.89 -16.56
N THR A 251 -14.31 29.71 -17.42
CA THR A 251 -13.75 28.38 -17.74
C THR A 251 -12.99 27.72 -16.58
N THR A 252 -12.29 28.48 -15.73
CA THR A 252 -11.38 27.91 -14.71
C THR A 252 -12.09 27.28 -13.51
N SER A 253 -13.23 27.80 -13.08
CA SER A 253 -13.96 27.24 -11.92
C SER A 253 -14.76 25.97 -12.25
N ARG A 254 -15.06 25.76 -13.55
CA ARG A 254 -15.94 24.68 -14.02
C ARG A 254 -15.16 23.37 -14.22
N GLU A 255 -13.91 23.47 -14.65
CA GLU A 255 -13.00 22.32 -14.73
C GLU A 255 -12.69 21.74 -13.34
N ASP A 256 -12.54 22.59 -12.33
CA ASP A 256 -12.32 22.16 -10.94
C ASP A 256 -13.51 21.38 -10.36
N ASP A 257 -14.74 21.78 -10.68
CA ASP A 257 -15.95 21.10 -10.24
C ASP A 257 -16.12 19.74 -10.95
N ILE A 258 -15.76 19.65 -12.24
CA ILE A 258 -15.74 18.39 -13.00
C ILE A 258 -14.68 17.45 -12.43
N ASN A 259 -13.50 17.96 -12.08
CA ASN A 259 -12.42 17.17 -11.49
C ASN A 259 -12.78 16.67 -10.08
N LYS A 260 -13.45 17.49 -9.25
CA LYS A 260 -13.98 17.08 -7.94
C LYS A 260 -15.11 16.06 -8.04
N LEU A 261 -16.00 16.23 -9.02
CA LEU A 261 -17.06 15.24 -9.27
C LEU A 261 -16.45 13.92 -9.76
N SER A 262 -15.44 13.99 -10.63
CA SER A 262 -14.73 12.82 -11.16
C SER A 262 -13.96 12.09 -10.06
N SER A 263 -13.32 12.81 -9.13
CA SER A 263 -12.65 12.19 -7.98
C SER A 263 -13.65 11.55 -7.01
N LEU A 264 -14.80 12.17 -6.79
CA LEU A 264 -15.86 11.61 -5.96
C LEU A 264 -16.52 10.37 -6.59
N MET A 265 -16.69 10.33 -7.93
CA MET A 265 -17.17 9.14 -8.65
C MET A 265 -16.18 7.98 -8.60
N LEU A 266 -14.87 8.28 -8.68
CA LEU A 266 -13.80 7.30 -8.55
C LEU A 266 -13.77 6.71 -7.13
N ASP A 267 -13.90 7.56 -6.10
CA ASP A 267 -13.97 7.15 -4.69
C ASP A 267 -15.21 6.28 -4.40
N MET A 268 -16.31 6.52 -5.12
CA MET A 268 -17.52 5.70 -5.07
C MET A 268 -17.46 4.42 -5.94
N GLY A 269 -16.41 4.21 -6.73
CA GLY A 269 -16.26 3.03 -7.59
C GLY A 269 -17.20 2.98 -8.79
N ILE A 270 -17.78 4.11 -9.20
CA ILE A 270 -18.68 4.21 -10.35
C ILE A 270 -17.85 4.52 -11.60
N THR A 271 -17.50 3.48 -12.35
CA THR A 271 -16.78 3.60 -13.63
C THR A 271 -17.71 4.09 -14.75
N SER A 272 -17.91 5.40 -14.83
CA SER A 272 -18.38 6.04 -16.07
C SER A 272 -17.22 6.17 -17.07
N PRO A 273 -17.43 5.98 -18.39
CA PRO A 273 -16.40 6.12 -19.41
C PRO A 273 -15.74 7.51 -19.47
N VAL A 274 -16.30 8.53 -18.78
CA VAL A 274 -15.82 9.91 -18.78
C VAL A 274 -14.71 10.18 -17.75
N THR A 275 -14.46 9.28 -16.78
CA THR A 275 -13.35 9.42 -15.82
C THR A 275 -11.98 9.10 -16.43
N ARG A 276 -11.93 8.57 -17.66
CA ARG A 276 -10.68 8.20 -18.35
C ARG A 276 -9.87 9.39 -18.88
N GLU A 277 -10.49 10.51 -19.21
CA GLU A 277 -9.81 11.53 -20.03
C GLU A 277 -9.11 12.64 -19.21
N ASN A 278 -9.64 13.06 -18.05
CA ASN A 278 -9.11 14.26 -17.36
C ASN A 278 -8.50 14.05 -15.95
N SER A 279 -8.93 13.07 -15.15
CA SER A 279 -8.43 12.88 -13.76
C SER A 279 -7.68 11.55 -13.52
N GLY A 280 -7.75 10.59 -14.44
CA GLY A 280 -7.04 9.30 -14.33
C GLY A 280 -5.53 9.38 -14.60
N ALA A 281 -5.05 10.42 -15.29
CA ALA A 281 -3.64 10.54 -15.68
C ALA A 281 -2.70 10.58 -14.47
N ALA A 282 -3.00 11.41 -13.47
CA ALA A 282 -2.15 11.52 -12.27
C ALA A 282 -2.12 10.21 -11.46
N TYR A 283 -3.26 9.51 -11.35
CA TYR A 283 -3.32 8.21 -10.71
C TYR A 283 -2.43 7.18 -11.42
N TYR A 284 -2.57 7.03 -12.74
CA TYR A 284 -1.79 6.06 -13.51
C TYR A 284 -0.30 6.42 -13.56
N GLU A 285 0.05 7.70 -13.57
CA GLU A 285 1.44 8.15 -13.50
C GLU A 285 2.10 7.81 -12.16
N GLN A 286 1.40 8.00 -11.05
CA GLN A 286 1.91 7.61 -9.73
C GLN A 286 2.01 6.09 -9.59
N LEU A 287 1.00 5.36 -10.05
CA LEU A 287 1.01 3.90 -10.07
C LEU A 287 2.16 3.36 -10.93
N ALA A 288 2.45 3.98 -12.07
CA ALA A 288 3.58 3.62 -12.92
C ALA A 288 4.93 3.79 -12.21
N ARG A 289 5.12 4.90 -11.47
CA ARG A 289 6.32 5.14 -10.68
C ARG A 289 6.48 4.12 -9.55
N GLN A 290 5.41 3.84 -8.82
CA GLN A 290 5.40 2.81 -7.77
C GLN A 290 5.74 1.42 -8.32
N LEU A 291 5.18 1.08 -9.48
CA LEU A 291 5.45 -0.18 -10.15
C LEU A 291 6.93 -0.28 -10.57
N ALA A 292 7.49 0.80 -11.14
CA ALA A 292 8.89 0.85 -11.55
C ALA A 292 9.86 0.69 -10.36
N GLU A 293 9.56 1.35 -9.25
CA GLU A 293 10.32 1.25 -8.00
C GLU A 293 10.29 -0.18 -7.45
N TYR A 294 9.11 -0.78 -7.34
CA TYR A 294 8.97 -2.16 -6.89
C TYR A 294 9.76 -3.13 -7.77
N LEU A 295 9.68 -2.96 -9.08
CA LEU A 295 10.35 -3.85 -10.04
C LEU A 295 11.87 -3.67 -10.10
N SER A 296 12.42 -2.56 -9.62
CA SER A 296 13.87 -2.31 -9.63
C SER A 296 14.68 -3.42 -8.91
N GLY A 297 14.14 -3.98 -7.82
CA GLY A 297 14.77 -5.07 -7.07
C GLY A 297 14.52 -6.47 -7.62
N HIS A 298 13.55 -6.63 -8.54
CA HIS A 298 13.11 -7.91 -9.09
C HIS A 298 13.57 -8.14 -10.53
N MET A 299 13.55 -7.10 -11.37
CA MET A 299 13.89 -7.22 -12.79
C MET A 299 15.29 -7.77 -13.06
N PRO A 300 16.37 -7.35 -12.35
CA PRO A 300 17.70 -7.93 -12.55
C PRO A 300 17.77 -9.43 -12.20
N LYS A 301 17.00 -9.90 -11.22
CA LYS A 301 16.97 -11.31 -10.80
C LYS A 301 16.24 -12.19 -11.82
N ASN A 302 15.31 -11.60 -12.57
CA ASN A 302 14.47 -12.27 -13.56
C ASN A 302 14.97 -12.04 -15.00
N GLY A 303 16.24 -11.67 -15.19
CA GLY A 303 16.82 -11.50 -16.54
C GLY A 303 16.36 -10.24 -17.29
N GLY A 304 15.81 -9.25 -16.58
CA GLY A 304 15.38 -7.97 -17.13
C GLY A 304 14.04 -8.00 -17.87
N ILE A 305 13.24 -9.04 -17.67
CA ILE A 305 11.92 -9.19 -18.32
C ILE A 305 10.98 -10.04 -17.46
N MET A 306 9.71 -9.65 -17.40
CA MET A 306 8.71 -10.38 -16.64
C MET A 306 7.34 -10.29 -17.32
N THR A 307 6.51 -11.32 -17.15
CA THR A 307 5.14 -11.27 -17.65
C THR A 307 4.30 -10.31 -16.82
N LEU A 308 3.36 -9.63 -17.48
CA LEU A 308 2.50 -8.68 -16.77
C LEU A 308 1.62 -9.39 -15.72
N SER A 309 1.25 -10.64 -15.98
CA SER A 309 0.51 -11.49 -15.04
C SER A 309 1.32 -11.83 -13.77
N ASP A 310 2.61 -12.16 -13.92
CA ASP A 310 3.49 -12.41 -12.77
C ASP A 310 3.69 -11.14 -11.96
N ILE A 311 3.92 -10.02 -12.64
CA ILE A 311 4.04 -8.69 -12.03
C ILE A 311 2.77 -8.35 -11.24
N TYR A 312 1.59 -8.54 -11.84
CA TYR A 312 0.30 -8.30 -11.19
C TYR A 312 0.18 -9.08 -9.87
N CYS A 313 0.44 -10.38 -9.91
CA CYS A 313 0.35 -11.25 -8.73
C CYS A 313 1.36 -10.84 -7.65
N MET A 314 2.61 -10.59 -8.04
CA MET A 314 3.68 -10.22 -7.11
C MET A 314 3.42 -8.85 -6.47
N PHE A 315 3.02 -7.87 -7.27
CA PHE A 315 2.77 -6.51 -6.82
C PHE A 315 1.59 -6.45 -5.84
N ASN A 316 0.47 -7.10 -6.18
CA ASN A 316 -0.69 -7.15 -5.29
C ASN A 316 -0.43 -7.96 -4.01
N ARG A 317 0.35 -9.03 -4.10
CA ARG A 317 0.78 -9.80 -2.91
C ARG A 317 1.70 -8.99 -2.00
N ALA A 318 2.54 -8.10 -2.56
CA ALA A 318 3.38 -7.21 -1.78
C ALA A 318 2.59 -6.04 -1.15
N ARG A 319 1.53 -5.55 -1.80
CA ARG A 319 0.66 -4.49 -1.27
C ARG A 319 -0.18 -4.96 -0.07
N GLY A 320 -0.73 -6.18 -0.13
CA GLY A 320 -1.50 -6.81 0.95
C GLY A 320 -2.91 -6.24 1.15
N VAL A 321 -3.03 -4.91 1.21
CA VAL A 321 -4.30 -4.15 1.20
C VAL A 321 -4.28 -3.15 0.05
N GLU A 322 -5.45 -2.64 -0.36
CA GLU A 322 -5.59 -1.70 -1.49
C GLU A 322 -5.04 -2.29 -2.80
N LEU A 323 -5.70 -3.35 -3.27
CA LEU A 323 -5.31 -4.09 -4.47
C LEU A 323 -5.53 -3.25 -5.73
N VAL A 324 -4.64 -3.41 -6.69
CA VAL A 324 -4.71 -2.78 -8.01
C VAL A 324 -5.42 -3.73 -8.97
N SER A 325 -6.32 -3.21 -9.80
CA SER A 325 -7.00 -4.01 -10.81
C SER A 325 -6.05 -4.40 -11.96
N PRO A 326 -6.33 -5.48 -12.71
CA PRO A 326 -5.52 -5.87 -13.87
C PRO A 326 -5.44 -4.76 -14.93
N ASP A 327 -6.56 -4.06 -15.17
CA ASP A 327 -6.63 -2.96 -16.13
C ASP A 327 -5.77 -1.78 -15.70
N ASP A 328 -5.79 -1.43 -14.40
CA ASP A 328 -5.02 -0.30 -13.90
C ASP A 328 -3.51 -0.56 -13.96
N LEU A 329 -3.09 -1.78 -13.62
CA LEU A 329 -1.71 -2.20 -13.75
C LEU A 329 -1.25 -2.18 -15.21
N TYR A 330 -2.12 -2.56 -16.15
CA TYR A 330 -1.84 -2.48 -17.58
C TYR A 330 -1.69 -1.03 -18.07
N HIS A 331 -2.58 -0.12 -17.68
CA HIS A 331 -2.46 1.30 -18.03
C HIS A 331 -1.19 1.93 -17.44
N ALA A 332 -0.86 1.62 -16.18
CA ALA A 332 0.38 2.07 -15.56
C ALA A 332 1.62 1.50 -16.26
N ALA A 333 1.58 0.24 -16.73
CA ALA A 333 2.66 -0.36 -17.49
C ALA A 333 2.88 0.36 -18.83
N LEU A 334 1.82 0.76 -19.55
CA LEU A 334 1.95 1.51 -20.80
C LEU A 334 2.64 2.87 -20.63
N LEU A 335 2.48 3.51 -19.47
CA LEU A 335 3.10 4.80 -19.16
C LEU A 335 4.60 4.71 -18.86
N GLN A 336 5.15 3.52 -18.63
CA GLN A 336 6.57 3.32 -18.30
C GLN A 336 7.52 3.96 -19.33
N LYS A 337 7.24 3.76 -20.62
CA LYS A 337 8.03 4.34 -21.73
C LYS A 337 7.85 5.85 -21.84
N LYS A 338 6.61 6.34 -21.64
CA LYS A 338 6.29 7.77 -21.71
C LYS A 338 7.00 8.56 -20.60
N LEU A 339 7.03 7.99 -19.39
CA LEU A 339 7.65 8.57 -18.20
C LEU A 339 9.16 8.30 -18.08
N LYS A 340 9.75 7.54 -19.03
CA LYS A 340 11.17 7.16 -19.06
C LYS A 340 11.64 6.51 -17.76
N LEU A 341 10.87 5.57 -17.25
CA LEU A 341 11.16 4.88 -15.98
C LEU A 341 12.10 3.67 -16.12
N GLY A 342 12.68 3.47 -17.31
CA GLY A 342 13.65 2.39 -17.60
C GLY A 342 13.02 1.07 -18.03
N TYR A 343 11.69 1.06 -18.25
CA TYR A 343 10.94 -0.11 -18.68
C TYR A 343 10.07 0.18 -19.90
N SER A 344 9.85 -0.86 -20.69
CA SER A 344 8.97 -0.83 -21.85
C SER A 344 8.05 -2.05 -21.87
N VAL A 345 6.80 -1.81 -22.26
CA VAL A 345 5.83 -2.89 -22.50
C VAL A 345 6.07 -3.46 -23.89
N ARG A 346 6.10 -4.79 -23.96
CA ARG A 346 6.14 -5.54 -25.21
C ARG A 346 4.96 -6.50 -25.27
N LYS A 347 4.39 -6.65 -26.46
CA LYS A 347 3.37 -7.64 -26.76
C LYS A 347 3.94 -8.61 -27.79
N PHE A 348 3.97 -9.89 -27.44
CA PHE A 348 4.35 -10.94 -28.36
C PHE A 348 3.20 -11.32 -29.29
N PRO A 349 3.49 -11.90 -30.48
CA PRO A 349 2.45 -12.39 -31.40
C PRO A 349 1.51 -13.42 -30.75
N GLY A 350 2.01 -14.22 -29.80
CA GLY A 350 1.21 -15.14 -29.01
C GLY A 350 0.24 -14.49 -28.01
N GLY A 351 0.15 -13.16 -27.98
CA GLY A 351 -0.71 -12.41 -27.05
C GLY A 351 -0.12 -12.22 -25.66
N LEU A 352 1.07 -12.77 -25.38
CA LEU A 352 1.77 -12.57 -24.12
C LEU A 352 2.22 -11.11 -23.98
N ILE A 353 1.84 -10.49 -22.88
CA ILE A 353 2.23 -9.12 -22.54
C ILE A 353 3.30 -9.17 -21.46
N VAL A 354 4.41 -8.49 -21.70
CA VAL A 354 5.56 -8.45 -20.79
C VAL A 354 6.00 -7.02 -20.55
N LEU A 355 6.67 -6.81 -19.42
CA LEU A 355 7.46 -5.62 -19.15
C LEU A 355 8.93 -6.00 -19.18
N GLN A 356 9.74 -5.26 -19.94
CA GLN A 356 11.18 -5.48 -20.07
C GLN A 356 11.95 -4.21 -19.73
N THR A 357 13.20 -4.34 -19.28
CA THR A 357 14.10 -3.19 -19.13
C THR A 357 14.46 -2.63 -20.49
N ASP A 358 14.71 -1.32 -20.58
CA ASP A 358 15.15 -0.68 -21.82
C ASP A 358 16.54 -1.18 -22.29
N SER A 359 17.30 -1.77 -21.37
CA SER A 359 18.58 -2.44 -21.66
C SER A 359 18.43 -3.86 -22.21
N HIS A 360 17.22 -4.44 -22.16
CA HIS A 360 16.96 -5.81 -22.59
C HIS A 360 17.07 -5.92 -24.11
N ARG A 361 17.88 -6.88 -24.59
CA ARG A 361 18.11 -7.11 -26.02
C ARG A 361 17.90 -8.56 -26.39
N GLU A 362 16.99 -8.77 -27.34
CA GLU A 362 16.57 -10.07 -27.83
C GLU A 362 17.69 -10.80 -28.58
N ASP A 363 18.49 -10.07 -29.38
CA ASP A 363 19.61 -10.67 -30.10
C ASP A 363 20.59 -11.37 -29.15
N LYS A 364 20.84 -10.77 -27.98
CA LYS A 364 21.72 -11.34 -26.96
C LYS A 364 21.11 -12.59 -26.34
N VAL A 365 19.80 -12.60 -26.15
CA VAL A 365 19.06 -13.78 -25.66
C VAL A 365 19.12 -14.90 -26.71
N ALA A 366 18.86 -14.61 -27.98
CA ALA A 366 18.92 -15.58 -29.07
C ALA A 366 20.32 -16.22 -29.21
N VAL A 367 21.39 -15.41 -29.13
CA VAL A 367 22.78 -15.91 -29.13
C VAL A 367 23.06 -16.79 -27.90
N ARG A 368 22.55 -16.41 -26.72
CA ARG A 368 22.67 -17.23 -25.51
C ARG A 368 21.94 -18.57 -25.65
N LEU A 369 20.75 -18.59 -26.24
CA LEU A 369 19.98 -19.82 -26.47
C LEU A 369 20.69 -20.74 -27.48
N ALA A 370 21.26 -20.19 -28.55
CA ALA A 370 22.07 -20.97 -29.48
C ALA A 370 23.29 -21.61 -28.80
N MET A 371 23.99 -20.86 -27.93
CA MET A 371 25.08 -21.42 -27.12
C MET A 371 24.60 -22.49 -26.14
N MET A 372 23.41 -22.33 -25.55
CA MET A 372 22.82 -23.34 -24.67
C MET A 372 22.51 -24.63 -25.43
N ALA A 373 21.93 -24.53 -26.62
CA ALA A 373 21.67 -25.66 -27.50
C ALA A 373 22.95 -26.39 -27.95
N GLN A 374 24.03 -25.65 -28.23
CA GLN A 374 25.33 -26.24 -28.57
C GLN A 374 25.99 -26.97 -27.39
N LYS A 375 25.78 -26.51 -26.17
CA LYS A 375 26.34 -27.12 -24.94
C LYS A 375 25.53 -28.31 -24.43
N SER A 376 24.28 -28.43 -24.85
CA SER A 376 23.39 -29.52 -24.49
C SER A 376 23.96 -30.85 -24.99
N SER A 377 23.94 -31.89 -24.14
CA SER A 377 24.38 -33.25 -24.50
C SER A 377 23.56 -33.83 -25.65
N SER A 378 22.30 -33.44 -25.75
CA SER A 378 21.36 -33.90 -26.78
C SER A 378 21.47 -33.08 -28.07
N GLY A 379 22.22 -31.97 -28.06
CA GLY A 379 22.35 -31.06 -29.20
C GLY A 379 21.15 -30.13 -29.46
N TYR A 380 20.09 -30.26 -28.67
CA TYR A 380 18.91 -29.38 -28.69
C TYR A 380 18.54 -28.91 -27.29
N ILE A 381 17.66 -27.91 -27.25
CA ILE A 381 16.98 -27.41 -26.05
C ILE A 381 15.48 -27.43 -26.25
N THR A 382 14.76 -27.64 -25.16
CA THR A 382 13.31 -27.52 -25.09
C THR A 382 12.92 -26.24 -24.34
N SER A 383 11.63 -25.87 -24.41
CA SER A 383 11.11 -24.73 -23.65
C SER A 383 11.21 -24.91 -22.14
N THR A 384 11.13 -26.14 -21.64
CA THR A 384 11.35 -26.47 -20.23
C THR A 384 12.79 -26.23 -19.81
N ASP A 385 13.77 -26.62 -20.63
CA ASP A 385 15.19 -26.41 -20.33
C ASP A 385 15.49 -24.91 -20.23
N VAL A 386 14.98 -24.13 -21.19
CA VAL A 386 15.13 -22.68 -21.21
C VAL A 386 14.49 -22.02 -19.98
N SER A 387 13.29 -22.46 -19.59
CA SER A 387 12.60 -21.92 -18.42
C SER A 387 13.42 -22.11 -17.14
N VAL A 388 14.02 -23.30 -16.96
CA VAL A 388 14.84 -23.64 -15.78
C VAL A 388 16.15 -22.85 -15.78
N GLU A 389 16.89 -22.87 -16.89
CA GLU A 389 18.22 -22.25 -16.99
C GLU A 389 18.16 -20.71 -16.94
N MET A 390 17.14 -20.11 -17.55
CA MET A 390 16.99 -18.65 -17.61
C MET A 390 16.16 -18.09 -16.45
N HIS A 391 15.66 -18.93 -15.55
CA HIS A 391 14.75 -18.56 -14.46
C HIS A 391 13.56 -17.71 -14.95
N THR A 392 12.95 -18.13 -16.07
CA THR A 392 11.86 -17.42 -16.71
C THR A 392 10.61 -18.28 -16.77
N SER A 393 9.44 -17.67 -16.94
CA SER A 393 8.18 -18.41 -17.05
C SER A 393 8.13 -19.22 -18.34
N PHE A 394 7.48 -20.37 -18.30
CA PHE A 394 7.36 -21.26 -19.46
C PHE A 394 6.80 -20.55 -20.72
N PRO A 395 5.75 -19.71 -20.65
CA PRO A 395 5.26 -18.98 -21.82
C PRO A 395 6.31 -18.03 -22.41
N LEU A 396 7.11 -17.39 -21.56
CA LEU A 396 8.15 -16.46 -22.00
C LEU A 396 9.35 -17.20 -22.63
N ALA A 397 9.70 -18.38 -22.09
CA ALA A 397 10.69 -19.27 -22.70
C ALA A 397 10.28 -19.69 -24.13
N TRP A 398 9.00 -19.99 -24.33
CA TRP A 398 8.46 -20.33 -25.65
C TRP A 398 8.58 -19.17 -26.64
N GLU A 399 8.21 -17.96 -26.23
CA GLU A 399 8.34 -16.78 -27.09
C GLU A 399 9.80 -16.45 -27.41
N TYR A 400 10.74 -16.68 -26.48
CA TYR A 400 12.16 -16.51 -26.80
C TYR A 400 12.70 -17.49 -27.82
N LEU A 401 12.26 -18.75 -27.78
CA LEU A 401 12.65 -19.76 -28.75
C LEU A 401 12.15 -19.39 -30.15
N LYS A 402 10.91 -18.91 -30.26
CA LYS A 402 10.37 -18.37 -31.53
C LYS A 402 11.16 -17.17 -32.04
N VAL A 403 11.48 -16.22 -31.18
CA VAL A 403 12.29 -15.05 -31.58
C VAL A 403 13.69 -15.49 -32.05
N ALA A 404 14.30 -16.47 -31.39
CA ALA A 404 15.59 -17.01 -31.81
C ALA A 404 15.52 -17.78 -33.14
N GLU A 405 14.39 -18.44 -33.42
CA GLU A 405 14.06 -19.06 -34.71
C GLU A 405 13.89 -17.99 -35.80
N GLU A 406 13.11 -16.93 -35.55
CA GLU A 406 12.92 -15.80 -36.49
C GLU A 406 14.24 -15.08 -36.81
N LEU A 407 15.15 -14.98 -35.84
CA LEU A 407 16.50 -14.43 -36.03
C LEU A 407 17.48 -15.42 -36.69
N GLY A 408 17.02 -16.61 -37.09
CA GLY A 408 17.81 -17.63 -37.75
C GLY A 408 18.90 -18.26 -36.88
N LYS A 409 18.84 -18.12 -35.55
CA LYS A 409 19.85 -18.70 -34.63
C LYS A 409 19.53 -20.12 -34.23
N LEU A 410 18.24 -20.45 -34.17
CA LEU A 410 17.75 -21.80 -33.90
C LEU A 410 16.89 -22.28 -35.08
N CYS A 411 16.80 -23.59 -35.23
CA CYS A 411 15.83 -24.25 -36.09
C CYS A 411 14.98 -25.20 -35.24
N ARG A 412 13.70 -25.30 -35.60
CA ARG A 412 12.72 -26.11 -34.89
C ARG A 412 12.57 -27.47 -35.54
N ASP A 413 12.50 -28.50 -34.69
CA ASP A 413 12.10 -29.86 -35.05
C ASP A 413 10.83 -30.20 -34.26
N GLU A 414 9.73 -30.39 -34.98
CA GLU A 414 8.41 -30.60 -34.41
C GLU A 414 7.96 -32.04 -34.67
N THR A 415 7.88 -32.82 -33.59
CA THR A 415 7.55 -34.24 -33.63
C THR A 415 6.34 -34.53 -32.73
N PHE A 416 5.85 -35.76 -32.74
CA PHE A 416 4.79 -36.20 -31.82
C PHE A 416 5.24 -36.13 -30.35
N GLU A 417 6.53 -36.30 -30.06
CA GLU A 417 7.08 -36.26 -28.70
C GLU A 417 7.20 -34.82 -28.17
N GLY A 418 7.24 -33.84 -29.08
CA GLY A 418 7.29 -32.43 -28.75
C GLY A 418 8.12 -31.62 -29.73
N THR A 419 8.40 -30.39 -29.32
CA THR A 419 9.13 -29.41 -30.12
C THR A 419 10.53 -29.20 -29.55
N ASN A 420 11.54 -29.54 -30.34
CA ASN A 420 12.94 -29.38 -30.00
C ASN A 420 13.55 -28.23 -30.83
N PHE A 421 14.46 -27.47 -30.23
CA PHE A 421 15.16 -26.39 -30.92
C PHE A 421 16.66 -26.68 -31.00
N TYR A 422 17.19 -26.74 -32.21
CA TYR A 422 18.59 -26.99 -32.52
C TYR A 422 19.30 -25.72 -32.96
N PRO A 423 20.64 -25.61 -32.83
CA PRO A 423 21.40 -24.55 -33.46
C PRO A 423 21.21 -24.58 -34.97
N ASN A 424 20.91 -23.43 -35.58
CA ASN A 424 20.73 -23.36 -37.02
C ASN A 424 22.08 -23.54 -37.73
N LYS A 425 22.23 -24.67 -38.44
CA LYS A 425 23.40 -25.00 -39.28
C LYS A 425 23.09 -24.99 -40.78
N PHE A 426 21.86 -24.67 -41.17
CA PHE A 426 21.45 -24.67 -42.58
C PHE A 426 22.19 -23.61 -43.40
N GLU A 427 22.50 -22.45 -42.80
CA GLU A 427 23.30 -21.41 -43.46
C GLU A 427 24.74 -21.88 -43.73
N GLN A 428 25.37 -22.60 -42.80
CA GLN A 428 26.71 -23.16 -42.98
C GLN A 428 26.69 -24.23 -44.08
N PHE A 429 25.69 -25.10 -44.05
CA PHE A 429 25.52 -26.14 -45.07
C PHE A 429 25.32 -25.57 -46.48
N ALA A 430 24.54 -24.49 -46.63
CA ALA A 430 24.34 -23.82 -47.92
C ALA A 430 25.62 -23.16 -48.45
N GLN A 431 26.43 -22.56 -47.57
CA GLN A 431 27.72 -21.96 -47.95
C GLN A 431 28.75 -23.02 -48.37
N ASP A 432 28.78 -24.17 -47.70
CA ASP A 432 29.71 -25.25 -48.04
C ASP A 432 29.35 -25.92 -49.38
N THR A 433 28.07 -25.90 -49.78
CA THR A 433 27.61 -26.45 -51.06
C THR A 433 27.77 -25.50 -52.26
N ASP A 434 27.92 -24.19 -52.04
CA ASP A 434 28.25 -23.22 -53.09
C ASP A 434 29.77 -23.16 -53.42
N VAL A 435 30.61 -23.87 -52.64
CA VAL A 435 32.08 -23.89 -52.76
C VAL A 435 32.59 -25.20 -53.41
N GLU A 436 31.73 -26.21 -53.57
CA GLU A 436 31.96 -27.39 -54.43
C GLU A 436 31.41 -27.17 -55.84
#